data_AF-A0A6J7KEF9-F1
#
_entry.id   AF-A0A6J7KEF9-F1
#
_cell.length_a   1.000
_cell.length_b   1.000
_cell.length_c   1.000
_cell.angle_alpha   90.00
_cell.angle_beta   90.00
_cell.angle_gamma   90.00
#
_symmetry.space_group_name_H-M   'P 1'
#
loop_
_entity.id
_entity.type
_entity.pdbx_description
1 polymer ?
#
loop_
_entity_poly.entity_id
_entity_poly.type
_entity_poly.pdbx_seq_one_letter_code
_entity_poly.pdbx_strand_id
1 'polypeptide(L)'
;MASVASFYTMYKRHRTGRHHIGVCTNTLCAVLGGDTVWASLSDELGIGHDETTADGEFSIERIECQAACTHAPSVTIDWEFFDDATPASLSDAVAKLRAGEVVQSTRGPAIRDFRATERTLALPDDGLSAEGPSADHRMLAGLNAAKANGLPLRDTAEGATS
;
A
#
# COMPACT_ATOMS: atom_id res chain seq x y z
N MET A 1 -27.39 3.36 -6.73
CA MET A 1 -26.16 2.57 -6.96
C MET A 1 -25.05 3.42 -7.56
N ALA A 2 -25.27 4.15 -8.66
CA ALA A 2 -24.25 5.01 -9.28
C ALA A 2 -23.67 6.12 -8.37
N SER A 3 -24.47 6.66 -7.43
CA SER A 3 -24.03 7.68 -6.48
C SER A 3 -22.94 7.16 -5.53
N VAL A 4 -23.11 5.95 -4.99
CA VAL A 4 -22.15 5.32 -4.07
C VAL A 4 -20.85 4.99 -4.80
N ALA A 5 -20.95 4.38 -5.99
CA ALA A 5 -19.79 4.03 -6.81
C ALA A 5 -19.00 5.27 -7.30
N SER A 6 -19.65 6.43 -7.42
CA SER A 6 -18.97 7.68 -7.78
C SER A 6 -18.45 8.46 -6.58
N PHE A 7 -18.89 8.09 -5.37
CA PHE A 7 -18.49 8.76 -4.13
C PHE A 7 -17.17 8.19 -3.58
N TYR A 8 -16.99 6.88 -3.63
CA TYR A 8 -15.76 6.23 -3.16
C TYR A 8 -14.78 6.04 -4.32
N THR A 9 -13.61 6.66 -4.22
CA THR A 9 -12.52 6.60 -5.21
C THR A 9 -11.95 5.19 -5.42
N MET A 10 -12.17 4.29 -4.46
CA MET A 10 -11.78 2.88 -4.50
C MET A 10 -12.57 2.09 -5.54
N TYR A 11 -13.80 2.50 -5.88
CA TYR A 11 -14.55 1.89 -6.97
C TYR A 11 -14.05 2.42 -8.31
N LYS A 12 -13.11 1.70 -8.93
CA LYS A 12 -12.57 2.03 -10.25
C LYS A 12 -13.65 1.88 -11.32
N ARG A 13 -14.01 3.00 -11.95
CA ARG A 13 -15.09 3.07 -12.97
C ARG A 13 -14.60 2.80 -14.39
N HIS A 14 -13.29 2.78 -14.59
CA HIS A 14 -12.62 2.40 -15.82
C HIS A 14 -11.79 1.14 -15.56
N ARG A 15 -11.44 0.41 -16.62
CA ARG A 15 -10.54 -0.73 -16.48
C ARG A 15 -9.19 -0.25 -15.99
N THR A 16 -8.84 -0.68 -14.79
CA THR A 16 -7.48 -0.60 -14.26
C THR A 16 -6.58 -1.56 -15.04
N GLY A 17 -5.29 -1.25 -15.11
CA GLY A 17 -4.27 -2.17 -15.59
C GLY A 17 -4.18 -3.41 -14.70
N ARG A 18 -3.32 -4.35 -15.09
CA ARG A 18 -3.07 -5.56 -14.31
C ARG A 18 -2.67 -5.23 -12.86
N HIS A 19 -1.87 -4.18 -12.69
CA HIS A 19 -1.47 -3.65 -11.40
C HIS A 19 -1.92 -2.21 -11.20
N HIS A 20 -2.37 -1.88 -9.99
CA HIS A 20 -2.68 -0.51 -9.56
C HIS A 20 -1.63 -0.01 -8.58
N ILE A 21 -0.94 1.08 -8.91
CA ILE A 21 0.08 1.69 -8.05
C ILE A 21 -0.42 3.04 -7.54
N GLY A 22 -0.63 3.15 -6.24
CA GLY A 22 -1.03 4.37 -5.56
C GLY A 22 0.13 4.98 -4.78
N VAL A 23 0.50 6.23 -5.07
CA VAL A 23 1.56 6.95 -4.32
C VAL A 23 0.92 8.00 -3.43
N CYS A 24 1.16 7.94 -2.12
CA CYS A 24 0.68 8.97 -1.21
C CYS A 24 1.50 10.26 -1.38
N THR A 25 0.83 11.35 -1.73
CA THR A 25 1.44 12.69 -1.88
C THR A 25 0.90 13.69 -0.86
N ASN A 26 0.27 13.21 0.22
CA ASN A 26 -0.18 14.08 1.31
C ASN A 26 1.03 14.54 2.15
N THR A 27 0.84 15.60 2.95
CA THR A 27 1.87 16.45 3.56
C THR A 27 3.10 15.70 4.09
N LEU A 28 2.93 14.66 4.93
CA LEU A 28 4.07 13.94 5.51
C LEU A 28 4.83 13.12 4.47
N CYS A 29 4.13 12.44 3.56
CA CYS A 29 4.78 11.72 2.47
C CYS A 29 5.46 12.68 1.50
N ALA A 30 4.82 13.80 1.15
CA ALA A 30 5.41 14.84 0.30
C ALA A 30 6.74 15.36 0.87
N VAL A 31 6.78 15.73 2.15
CA VAL A 31 8.01 16.19 2.83
C VAL A 31 9.11 15.13 2.84
N LEU A 32 8.74 13.85 2.92
CA LEU A 32 9.68 12.72 2.96
C LEU A 32 10.02 12.15 1.58
N GLY A 33 9.58 12.78 0.48
CA GLY A 33 9.97 12.41 -0.88
C GLY A 33 8.91 11.70 -1.72
N GLY A 34 7.65 11.65 -1.27
CA GLY A 34 6.53 11.07 -2.01
C GLY A 34 6.30 11.72 -3.38
N ASP A 35 6.49 13.04 -3.49
CA ASP A 35 6.41 13.74 -4.78
C ASP A 35 7.53 13.31 -5.74
N THR A 36 8.72 13.02 -5.21
CA THR A 36 9.85 12.50 -5.99
C THR A 36 9.59 11.08 -6.46
N VAL A 37 9.04 10.22 -5.59
CA VAL A 37 8.61 8.87 -5.96
C VAL A 37 7.54 8.92 -7.06
N TRP A 38 6.53 9.77 -6.91
CA TRP A 38 5.50 9.97 -7.92
C TRP A 38 6.09 10.43 -9.26
N ALA A 39 6.92 11.47 -9.24
CA ALA A 39 7.49 12.02 -10.47
C ALA A 39 8.32 10.97 -11.21
N SER A 40 9.18 10.25 -10.50
CA SER A 40 9.99 9.18 -11.11
C SER A 40 9.14 8.08 -11.74
N LEU A 41 8.08 7.63 -11.05
CA LEU A 41 7.18 6.59 -11.57
C LEU A 41 6.41 7.07 -12.80
N SER A 42 5.86 8.28 -12.74
CA SER A 42 5.08 8.90 -13.82
C SER A 42 5.95 9.11 -15.06
N ASP A 43 7.19 9.56 -14.88
CA ASP A 43 8.17 9.73 -15.97
C ASP A 43 8.60 8.37 -16.57
N GLU A 44 8.84 7.35 -15.73
CA GLU A 44 9.22 6.01 -16.19
C GLU A 44 8.12 5.34 -17.03
N LEU A 45 6.86 5.43 -16.58
CA LEU A 45 5.72 4.81 -17.26
C LEU A 45 5.11 5.69 -18.36
N GLY A 46 5.46 6.97 -18.41
CA GLY A 46 4.97 7.93 -19.40
C GLY A 46 3.47 8.22 -19.32
N ILE A 47 2.87 8.06 -18.13
CA ILE A 47 1.44 8.27 -17.86
C ILE A 47 1.23 9.14 -16.63
N GLY A 48 0.06 9.78 -16.55
CA GLY A 48 -0.35 10.67 -15.46
C GLY A 48 -1.23 10.01 -14.40
N HIS A 49 -1.85 10.85 -13.57
CA HIS A 49 -2.77 10.42 -12.52
C HIS A 49 -4.05 9.79 -13.09
N ASP A 50 -4.43 8.63 -12.56
CA ASP A 50 -5.62 7.85 -12.95
C ASP A 50 -5.58 7.40 -14.42
N GLU A 51 -4.36 7.29 -14.98
CA GLU A 51 -4.12 6.77 -16.32
C GLU A 51 -3.56 5.35 -16.26
N THR A 52 -3.63 4.66 -17.40
CA THR A 52 -3.15 3.29 -17.57
C THR A 52 -2.22 3.20 -18.76
N THR A 53 -1.14 2.44 -18.63
CA THR A 53 -0.18 2.23 -19.71
C THR A 53 -0.85 1.58 -20.92
N ALA A 54 -0.32 1.83 -22.12
CA ALA A 54 -0.91 1.34 -23.38
C ALA A 54 -0.93 -0.20 -23.50
N ASP A 55 -0.02 -0.88 -22.80
CA ASP A 55 0.03 -2.34 -22.69
C ASP A 55 -1.00 -2.90 -21.69
N GLY A 56 -1.67 -2.04 -20.91
CA GLY A 56 -2.65 -2.43 -19.90
C GLY A 56 -2.04 -3.04 -18.64
N GLU A 57 -0.73 -2.92 -18.44
CA GLU A 57 -0.03 -3.54 -17.31
C GLU A 57 -0.14 -2.73 -16.02
N PHE A 58 -0.04 -1.40 -16.09
CA PHE A 58 0.02 -0.54 -14.90
C PHE A 58 -0.96 0.62 -14.99
N SER A 59 -1.71 0.85 -13.92
CA SER A 59 -2.37 2.14 -13.65
C SER A 59 -1.70 2.83 -12.48
N ILE A 60 -1.52 4.14 -12.55
CA ILE A 60 -0.94 4.91 -11.46
C ILE A 60 -1.89 5.98 -10.93
N GLU A 61 -1.85 6.21 -9.63
CA GLU A 61 -2.71 7.18 -8.96
C GLU A 61 -1.94 7.92 -7.87
N ARG A 62 -2.21 9.21 -7.75
CA ARG A 62 -1.86 9.99 -6.55
C ARG A 62 -2.97 9.76 -5.55
N ILE A 63 -2.66 9.02 -4.50
CA ILE A 63 -3.63 8.69 -3.46
C ILE A 63 -3.48 9.62 -2.27
N GLU A 64 -4.56 9.71 -1.49
CA GLU A 64 -4.56 10.39 -0.21
C GLU A 64 -3.97 9.52 0.91
N CYS A 65 -3.87 10.11 2.10
CA CYS A 65 -3.25 9.50 3.28
C CYS A 65 -3.76 8.06 3.55
N GLN A 66 -2.82 7.11 3.61
CA GLN A 66 -3.05 5.70 3.96
C GLN A 66 -2.78 5.40 5.45
N ALA A 67 -2.63 6.43 6.28
CA ALA A 67 -2.30 6.31 7.72
C ALA A 67 -1.01 5.51 8.03
N ALA A 68 -0.10 5.36 7.07
CA ALA A 68 1.19 4.68 7.20
C ALA A 68 2.37 5.66 7.35
N CYS A 69 2.16 6.81 7.99
CA CYS A 69 3.14 7.90 8.04
C CYS A 69 4.44 7.55 8.78
N THR A 70 4.44 6.50 9.62
CA THR A 70 5.64 5.95 10.29
C THR A 70 6.63 5.31 9.30
N HIS A 71 6.18 5.06 8.07
CA HIS A 71 6.92 4.40 7.00
C HIS A 71 6.83 5.17 5.68
N ALA A 72 6.64 6.49 5.78
CA ALA A 72 6.58 7.35 4.61
C ALA A 72 7.95 7.41 3.89
N PRO A 73 7.99 7.53 2.54
CA PRO A 73 6.84 7.59 1.63
C PRO A 73 6.10 6.25 1.52
N SER A 74 4.77 6.30 1.68
CA SER A 74 3.94 5.10 1.58
C SER A 74 3.33 5.00 0.19
N VAL A 75 3.50 3.83 -0.42
CA VAL A 75 2.93 3.44 -1.71
C VAL A 75 2.08 2.20 -1.51
N THR A 76 1.07 2.02 -2.34
CA THR A 76 0.33 0.76 -2.43
C THR A 76 0.50 0.18 -3.82
N ILE A 77 0.77 -1.12 -3.93
CA ILE A 77 0.70 -1.85 -5.19
C ILE A 77 -0.39 -2.90 -5.02
N ASP A 78 -1.44 -2.84 -5.83
CA ASP A 78 -2.64 -3.68 -5.71
C ASP A 78 -3.27 -3.63 -4.30
N TRP A 79 -3.17 -2.46 -3.66
CA TRP A 79 -3.60 -2.17 -2.28
C TRP A 79 -2.81 -2.85 -1.17
N GLU A 80 -1.71 -3.50 -1.52
CA GLU A 80 -0.72 -3.97 -0.55
C GLU A 80 0.32 -2.88 -0.26
N PHE A 81 0.74 -2.77 1.00
CA PHE A 81 1.68 -1.73 1.41
C PHE A 81 3.09 -1.97 0.87
N PHE A 82 3.62 -0.96 0.19
CA PHE A 82 5.00 -0.83 -0.23
C PHE A 82 5.59 0.40 0.48
N ASP A 83 6.10 0.14 1.67
CA ASP A 83 6.54 1.15 2.64
C ASP A 83 8.00 1.55 2.44
N ASP A 84 8.42 2.67 3.05
CA ASP A 84 9.77 3.25 2.90
C ASP A 84 10.17 3.40 1.42
N ALA A 85 9.20 3.76 0.57
CA ALA A 85 9.36 3.72 -0.87
C ALA A 85 10.36 4.79 -1.35
N THR A 86 11.24 4.36 -2.26
CA THR A 86 12.16 5.21 -3.00
C THR A 86 11.91 5.08 -4.50
N PRO A 87 12.37 6.04 -5.33
CA PRO A 87 12.31 5.92 -6.78
C PRO A 87 12.92 4.60 -7.30
N ALA A 88 14.09 4.21 -6.75
CA ALA A 88 14.78 3.00 -7.16
C ALA A 88 14.03 1.72 -6.77
N SER A 89 13.49 1.64 -5.55
CA SER A 89 12.72 0.47 -5.11
C SER A 89 11.43 0.29 -5.91
N LEU A 90 10.79 1.39 -6.31
CA LEU A 90 9.55 1.33 -7.07
C LEU A 90 9.81 0.95 -8.54
N SER A 91 10.89 1.47 -9.14
CA SER A 91 11.36 1.07 -10.47
C SER A 91 11.71 -0.43 -10.51
N ASP A 92 12.43 -0.94 -9.49
CA ASP A 92 12.72 -2.37 -9.35
C ASP A 92 11.45 -3.22 -9.22
N ALA A 93 10.47 -2.78 -8.41
CA ALA A 93 9.20 -3.46 -8.27
C ALA A 93 8.42 -3.50 -9.61
N VAL A 94 8.35 -2.38 -10.34
CA VAL A 94 7.71 -2.31 -11.66
C VAL A 94 8.39 -3.24 -12.66
N ALA A 95 9.73 -3.24 -12.71
CA ALA A 95 10.49 -4.11 -13.59
C ALA A 95 10.24 -5.60 -13.30
N LYS A 96 10.23 -5.99 -12.02
CA LYS A 96 9.93 -7.36 -11.57
C LYS A 96 8.51 -7.78 -11.92
N LEU A 97 7.52 -6.93 -11.64
CA LEU A 97 6.12 -7.21 -11.98
C LEU A 97 5.94 -7.36 -13.49
N ARG A 98 6.58 -6.50 -14.29
CA ARG A 98 6.57 -6.59 -15.75
C ARG A 98 7.21 -7.90 -16.25
N ALA A 99 8.25 -8.38 -15.57
CA ALA A 99 8.90 -9.66 -15.85
C ALA A 99 8.11 -10.89 -15.33
N GLY A 100 7.04 -10.68 -14.56
CA GLY A 100 6.27 -11.75 -13.92
C GLY A 100 6.97 -12.36 -12.71
N GLU A 101 7.95 -11.66 -12.14
CA GLU A 101 8.63 -12.06 -10.92
C GLU A 101 7.79 -11.74 -9.68
N VAL A 102 8.02 -12.49 -8.61
CA VAL A 102 7.32 -12.30 -7.34
C VAL A 102 7.88 -11.06 -6.63
N VAL A 103 7.02 -10.09 -6.34
CA VAL A 103 7.32 -8.95 -5.47
C VAL A 103 6.61 -9.16 -4.14
N GLN A 104 7.35 -9.07 -3.04
CA GLN A 104 6.77 -9.15 -1.69
C GLN A 104 6.31 -7.75 -1.25
N SER A 105 5.12 -7.66 -0.68
CA SER A 105 4.71 -6.43 0.01
C SER A 105 5.45 -6.31 1.35
N THR A 106 5.39 -5.12 1.96
CA THR A 106 6.13 -4.85 3.20
C THR A 106 5.48 -5.51 4.41
N ARG A 107 4.14 -5.52 4.46
CA ARG A 107 3.35 -5.93 5.64
C ARG A 107 2.11 -6.74 5.26
N GLY A 108 2.19 -7.52 4.20
CA GLY A 108 1.07 -8.31 3.68
C GLY A 108 1.55 -9.49 2.82
N PRO A 109 0.66 -10.09 2.02
CA PRO A 109 1.01 -11.13 1.05
C PRO A 109 1.90 -10.61 -0.08
N ALA A 110 2.35 -11.54 -0.92
CA ALA A 110 3.00 -11.19 -2.18
C ALA A 110 2.05 -10.37 -3.08
N ILE A 111 2.61 -9.42 -3.83
CA ILE A 111 1.86 -8.68 -4.85
C ILE A 111 1.38 -9.68 -5.92
N ARG A 112 0.08 -9.65 -6.19
CA ARG A 112 -0.58 -10.54 -7.16
C ARG A 112 -0.98 -9.76 -8.39
N ASP A 113 -2.24 -9.39 -8.50
CA ASP A 113 -2.78 -8.46 -9.49
C ASP A 113 -4.02 -7.79 -8.88
N PHE A 114 -4.48 -6.72 -9.51
CA PHE A 114 -5.61 -5.96 -8.99
C PHE A 114 -6.89 -6.80 -8.89
N ARG A 115 -7.08 -7.78 -9.80
CA ARG A 115 -8.22 -8.71 -9.79
C ARG A 115 -8.16 -9.67 -8.59
N ALA A 116 -6.96 -10.06 -8.16
CA ALA A 116 -6.77 -10.89 -6.97
C ALA A 116 -7.16 -10.10 -5.71
N THR A 117 -6.82 -8.81 -5.64
CA THR A 117 -7.28 -7.90 -4.58
C THR A 117 -8.80 -7.74 -4.58
N GLU A 118 -9.42 -7.54 -5.75
CA GLU A 118 -10.89 -7.54 -5.86
C GLU A 118 -11.52 -8.84 -5.32
N ARG A 119 -10.89 -9.98 -5.59
CA ARG A 119 -11.35 -11.29 -5.10
C ARG A 119 -11.20 -11.43 -3.59
N THR A 120 -10.10 -10.95 -3.01
CA THR A 120 -9.88 -10.94 -1.56
C THR A 120 -11.00 -10.18 -0.84
N LEU A 121 -11.40 -9.04 -1.39
CA LEU A 121 -12.46 -8.20 -0.80
C LEU A 121 -13.87 -8.77 -0.97
N ALA A 122 -14.08 -9.57 -2.03
CA ALA A 122 -15.38 -10.14 -2.34
C ALA A 122 -15.72 -11.40 -1.51
N LEU A 123 -14.74 -12.01 -0.85
CA LEU A 123 -14.89 -13.29 -0.15
C LEU A 123 -14.60 -13.15 1.36
N PRO A 124 -15.15 -14.04 2.23
CA PRO A 124 -15.03 -13.90 3.68
C PRO A 124 -13.59 -14.04 4.23
N ASP A 125 -12.77 -14.86 3.59
CA ASP A 125 -11.34 -15.04 3.88
C ASP A 125 -10.72 -15.79 2.71
N ASP A 126 -9.57 -15.33 2.23
CA ASP A 126 -8.79 -15.98 1.18
C ASP A 126 -7.54 -16.69 1.72
N GLY A 127 -7.37 -16.70 3.05
CA GLY A 127 -6.26 -17.33 3.76
C GLY A 127 -5.00 -16.48 3.84
N LEU A 128 -5.00 -15.26 3.30
CA LEU A 128 -3.82 -14.38 3.23
C LEU A 128 -3.76 -13.36 4.37
N SER A 129 -4.81 -13.27 5.20
CA SER A 129 -4.95 -12.26 6.26
C SER A 129 -3.85 -12.32 7.35
N ALA A 130 -3.17 -13.46 7.49
CA ALA A 130 -2.07 -13.66 8.43
C ALA A 130 -0.68 -13.55 7.77
N GLU A 131 -0.60 -13.21 6.48
CA GLU A 131 0.68 -13.03 5.78
C GLU A 131 1.31 -11.67 6.10
N GLY A 132 2.61 -11.70 6.37
CA GLY A 132 3.38 -10.50 6.74
C GLY A 132 3.33 -10.17 8.25
N PRO A 133 4.26 -9.33 8.73
CA PRO A 133 4.29 -8.92 10.13
C PRO A 133 3.17 -7.92 10.46
N SER A 134 2.41 -8.18 11.53
CA SER A 134 1.37 -7.26 12.02
C SER A 134 1.91 -6.00 12.69
N ALA A 135 3.15 -6.05 13.17
CA ALA A 135 3.87 -4.92 13.74
C ALA A 135 5.38 -5.08 13.51
N ASP A 136 6.07 -3.97 13.32
CA ASP A 136 7.51 -3.93 13.16
C ASP A 136 8.21 -3.29 14.37
N HIS A 137 9.54 -3.19 14.31
CA HIS A 137 10.33 -2.60 15.38
C HIS A 137 10.01 -1.11 15.63
N ARG A 138 9.61 -0.34 14.60
CA ARG A 138 9.24 1.08 14.75
C ARG A 138 7.93 1.21 15.52
N MET A 139 6.94 0.39 15.16
CA MET A 139 5.64 0.34 15.83
C MET A 139 5.78 -0.13 17.29
N LEU A 140 6.67 -1.11 17.52
CA LEU A 140 6.91 -1.66 18.86
C LEU A 140 7.88 -0.83 19.71
N ALA A 141 8.50 0.23 19.17
CA ALA A 141 9.53 1.01 19.87
C ALA A 141 9.02 1.56 21.22
N GLY A 142 7.80 2.09 21.25
CA GLY A 142 7.18 2.60 22.48
C GLY A 142 6.93 1.49 23.52
N LEU A 143 6.41 0.35 23.08
CA LEU A 143 6.18 -0.81 23.95
C LEU A 143 7.50 -1.35 24.52
N ASN A 144 8.53 -1.47 23.68
CA ASN A 144 9.84 -1.98 24.08
C ASN A 144 10.53 -1.02 25.06
N ALA A 145 10.43 0.29 24.82
CA ALA A 145 10.92 1.30 25.76
C ALA A 145 10.18 1.24 27.10
N ALA A 146 8.86 1.06 27.10
CA ALA A 146 8.08 0.93 28.33
C ALA A 146 8.49 -0.31 29.15
N LYS A 147 8.67 -1.46 28.50
CA LYS A 147 9.17 -2.68 29.14
C LYS A 147 10.56 -2.49 29.74
N ALA A 148 11.47 -1.86 29.00
CA ALA A 148 12.84 -1.63 29.47
C ALA A 148 12.91 -0.71 30.71
N ASN A 149 11.93 0.19 30.87
CA ASN A 149 11.86 1.12 31.99
C ASN A 149 10.92 0.65 33.12
N GLY A 150 10.39 -0.58 33.05
CA GLY A 150 9.50 -1.14 34.07
C GLY A 150 8.18 -0.38 34.22
N LEU A 151 7.71 0.30 33.17
CA LEU A 151 6.45 1.02 33.20
C LEU A 151 5.26 0.05 33.24
N PRO A 152 4.19 0.36 34.00
CA PRO A 152 3.01 -0.49 34.04
C PRO A 152 2.36 -0.53 32.65
N LEU A 153 2.22 -1.74 32.10
CA LEU A 153 1.47 -1.99 30.88
C LEU A 153 0.06 -2.41 31.26
N ARG A 154 -0.96 -1.90 30.53
CA ARG A 154 -2.32 -2.44 30.66
C ARG A 154 -2.35 -3.84 30.06
N ASP A 155 -2.77 -4.82 30.84
CA ASP A 155 -3.02 -6.18 30.34
C ASP A 155 -4.16 -6.14 29.33
N THR A 156 -3.97 -6.78 28.18
CA THR A 156 -4.94 -6.83 27.08
C THR A 156 -6.18 -7.71 27.38
N ALA A 157 -6.31 -8.22 28.61
CA ALA A 157 -7.37 -9.15 28.99
C ALA A 157 -8.70 -8.48 29.38
N GLU A 158 -8.73 -7.17 29.66
CA GLU A 158 -9.95 -6.49 30.14
C GLU A 158 -10.88 -5.94 29.02
N GLY A 159 -10.57 -6.19 27.74
CA GLY A 159 -11.32 -5.63 26.60
C GLY A 159 -12.13 -6.62 25.74
N ALA A 160 -12.10 -7.93 26.01
CA ALA A 160 -12.67 -8.96 25.13
C ALA A 160 -14.02 -9.54 25.62
N THR A 161 -14.67 -8.91 26.60
CA THR A 161 -16.03 -9.27 27.03
C THR A 161 -16.88 -8.01 27.23
N SER A 162 -17.43 -7.50 26.14
CA SER A 162 -18.72 -6.78 26.11
C SER A 162 -19.28 -6.79 24.70
#